data_AF-A0A969M540-F1
#
_entry.id   AF-A0A969M540-F1
#
_cell.length_a   1.000
_cell.length_b   1.000
_cell.length_c   1.000
_cell.angle_alpha   90.00
_cell.angle_beta   90.00
_cell.angle_gamma   90.00
#
_symmetry.space_group_name_H-M   'P 1'
#
loop_
_entity.id
_entity.type
_entity.pdbx_description
1 polymer ?
#
loop_
_entity_poly.entity_id
_entity_poly.type
_entity_poly.pdbx_seq_one_letter_code
_entity_poly.pdbx_strand_id
1 'polypeptide(L)' 'MLRKLLFLVLGLPIGVVLVVLSVANRTPVTLILDPFTGDAAAAAFTVSVPLYLLIFGTLTLGVILGGVTSWL' A
#
# COMPACT_ATOMS: atom_id res chain seq x y z
N MET A 1 -0.10 11.62 -29.02
CA MET A 1 -1.37 12.15 -28.49
C MET A 1 -2.13 11.11 -27.65
N LEU A 2 -2.38 9.90 -28.18
CA LEU A 2 -3.10 8.82 -27.47
C LEU A 2 -2.54 8.47 -26.08
N ARG A 3 -1.22 8.36 -25.92
CA ARG A 3 -0.59 8.08 -24.60
C ARG A 3 -0.91 9.12 -23.54
N LYS A 4 -0.95 10.41 -23.91
CA LYS A 4 -1.34 11.50 -23.01
C LYS A 4 -2.83 11.42 -22.67
N LEU A 5 -3.68 11.07 -23.64
CA LEU A 5 -5.11 10.89 -23.42
C LEU A 5 -5.38 9.72 -22.47
N LEU A 6 -4.72 8.57 -22.66
CA LEU A 6 -4.82 7.42 -21.76
C LEU A 6 -4.37 7.77 -20.34
N PHE A 7 -3.27 8.50 -20.21
CA PHE A 7 -2.82 8.97 -18.88
C PHE A 7 -3.85 9.92 -18.24
N LEU A 8 -4.43 10.83 -19.01
CA LEU A 8 -5.43 11.77 -18.51
C LEU A 8 -6.73 11.05 -18.09
N VAL A 9 -7.16 10.04 -18.84
CA VAL A 9 -8.45 9.36 -18.63
C VAL A 9 -8.35 8.23 -17.61
N LEU A 10 -7.24 7.49 -17.57
CA LEU A 10 -7.04 6.41 -16.60
C LEU A 10 -6.11 6.83 -15.46
N GLY A 11 -4.93 7.34 -15.80
CA GLY A 11 -3.89 7.64 -14.82
C GLY A 11 -4.30 8.73 -13.82
N LEU A 12 -4.91 9.82 -14.29
CA LEU A 12 -5.31 10.93 -13.43
C LEU A 12 -6.41 10.51 -12.43
N PRO A 13 -7.54 9.87 -12.82
CA PRO A 13 -8.52 9.41 -11.83
C PRO A 13 -7.97 8.41 -10.84
N ILE A 14 -7.15 7.46 -11.30
CA ILE A 14 -6.49 6.50 -10.40
C ILE A 14 -5.61 7.25 -9.39
N GLY A 15 -4.80 8.21 -9.85
CA GLY A 15 -3.98 9.05 -8.98
C GLY A 15 -4.81 9.80 -7.93
N VAL A 16 -5.94 10.38 -8.33
CA VAL A 16 -6.87 11.06 -7.41
C VAL A 16 -7.38 10.08 -6.34
N VAL A 17 -7.80 8.89 -6.72
CA VAL A 17 -8.27 7.86 -5.76
C VAL A 17 -7.17 7.48 -4.78
N LEU A 18 -5.93 7.26 -5.25
CA LEU A 18 -4.79 6.94 -4.40
C LEU A 18 -4.49 8.07 -3.39
N VAL A 19 -4.57 9.33 -3.83
CA VAL A 19 -4.39 10.50 -2.96
C VAL A 19 -5.50 10.57 -1.91
N VAL A 20 -6.77 10.44 -2.32
CA VAL A 20 -7.91 10.46 -1.39
C VAL A 20 -7.80 9.34 -0.35
N LEU A 21 -7.43 8.12 -0.77
CA LEU A 21 -7.19 7.01 0.13
C LEU A 21 -6.07 7.32 1.13
N SER A 22 -4.99 7.98 0.69
CA SER A 22 -3.91 8.42 1.58
C SER A 22 -4.39 9.43 2.62
N VAL A 23 -5.14 10.44 2.18
CA VAL A 23 -5.65 11.50 3.05
C VAL A 23 -6.65 10.95 4.06
N ALA A 24 -7.54 10.06 3.63
CA ALA A 24 -8.53 9.41 4.48
C ALA A 24 -7.88 8.49 5.54
N ASN A 25 -6.77 7.82 5.20
CA ASN A 25 -6.06 6.90 6.08
C ASN A 25 -4.78 7.50 6.68
N ARG A 26 -4.70 8.83 6.80
CA ARG A 26 -3.52 9.54 7.33
C ARG A 26 -3.26 9.31 8.82
N THR A 27 -4.27 8.86 9.55
CA THR A 27 -4.17 8.57 10.98
C THR A 27 -3.45 7.24 11.20
N PRO A 28 -2.53 7.15 12.16
CA PRO A 28 -1.91 5.87 12.52
C PRO A 28 -2.95 4.84 12.96
N VAL A 29 -2.83 3.62 12.45
CA VAL A 29 -3.63 2.45 12.87
C VAL A 29 -2.65 1.37 13.31
N THR A 30 -2.93 0.77 14.47
CA THR A 30 -2.14 -0.34 14.98
C THR A 30 -2.55 -1.62 14.27
N LEU A 31 -1.65 -2.16 13.45
CA LEU A 31 -1.81 -3.44 12.76
C LEU A 31 -1.05 -4.53 13.52
N ILE A 32 -1.73 -5.63 13.79
CA ILE A 32 -1.12 -6.86 14.32
C ILE A 32 -0.57 -7.64 13.11
N LEU A 33 0.73 -7.91 13.11
CA LEU A 33 1.42 -8.58 12.01
C LEU A 33 1.54 -10.10 12.22
N ASP A 34 1.16 -10.60 13.38
CA ASP A 34 1.15 -12.02 13.70
C ASP A 34 -0.27 -12.61 13.49
N PRO A 35 -0.48 -13.48 12.50
CA PRO A 35 -1.78 -14.09 12.24
C PRO A 35 -2.05 -15.33 13.10
N PHE A 36 -1.09 -15.78 13.93
CA PHE A 36 -1.15 -17.05 14.65
C PHE A 36 -1.37 -16.91 16.17
N THR A 37 -1.25 -15.70 16.72
CA THR A 37 -1.53 -15.45 18.14
C THR A 37 -2.97 -15.00 18.34
N GLY A 38 -3.78 -15.85 19.00
CA GLY A 38 -5.08 -15.44 19.55
C GLY A 38 -4.89 -14.48 20.73
N ASP A 39 -5.81 -13.51 20.85
CA ASP A 39 -6.07 -12.39 21.79
C ASP A 39 -5.15 -12.11 23.00
N ALA A 40 -4.37 -13.04 23.55
CA ALA A 40 -3.55 -12.84 24.75
C ALA A 40 -2.07 -12.53 24.49
N ALA A 41 -1.52 -12.87 23.31
CA ALA A 41 -0.11 -12.64 22.95
C ALA A 41 0.10 -11.58 21.83
N ALA A 42 -0.98 -10.99 21.34
CA ALA A 42 -1.04 -10.12 20.16
C ALA A 42 -0.25 -8.79 20.26
N ALA A 43 0.34 -8.48 21.41
CA ALA A 43 1.08 -7.24 21.63
C ALA A 43 2.56 -7.28 21.20
N ALA A 44 3.13 -8.47 20.92
CA ALA A 44 4.57 -8.59 20.66
C ALA A 44 4.98 -8.16 19.24
N PHE A 45 4.07 -8.24 18.25
CA PHE A 45 4.39 -7.93 16.85
C PHE A 45 3.32 -7.04 16.21
N THR A 46 3.28 -5.79 16.68
CA THR A 46 2.37 -4.76 16.15
C THR A 46 3.15 -3.59 15.55
N VAL A 47 2.60 -3.00 14.50
CA VAL A 47 3.13 -1.79 13.87
C VAL A 47 2.03 -0.74 13.85
N SER A 48 2.30 0.45 14.37
CA SER A 48 1.35 1.57 14.35
C SER A 48 1.82 2.62 13.35
N VAL A 49 1.19 2.64 12.17
CA VAL A 49 1.49 3.59 11.09
C VAL A 49 0.22 3.91 10.31
N PRO A 50 0.17 5.01 9.56
CA PRO A 50 -0.91 5.25 8.60
C PRO A 50 -1.02 4.11 7.58
N LEU A 51 -2.21 3.53 7.42
CA LEU A 51 -2.42 2.33 6.58
C LEU A 51 -2.01 2.52 5.12
N TYR A 52 -2.13 3.73 4.58
CA TYR A 52 -1.76 3.99 3.19
C TYR A 52 -0.26 3.72 2.93
N LEU A 53 0.61 3.94 3.92
CA LEU A 53 2.04 3.67 3.82
C LEU A 53 2.30 2.17 3.68
N LEU A 54 1.59 1.34 4.45
CA LEU A 54 1.72 -0.12 4.37
C LEU A 54 1.22 -0.65 3.04
N ILE A 55 0.05 -0.20 2.59
CA ILE A 55 -0.56 -0.66 1.33
C ILE A 55 0.33 -0.30 0.14
N PHE A 56 0.73 0.97 0.01
CA PHE A 56 1.54 1.39 -1.13
C PHE A 56 2.99 0.94 -1.02
N GLY A 57 3.54 0.88 0.19
CA GLY A 57 4.88 0.36 0.44
C GLY A 57 5.00 -1.11 0.03
N THR A 58 4.08 -1.97 0.50
CA THR A 58 4.11 -3.40 0.16
C THR A 58 3.81 -3.65 -1.32
N LEU A 59 2.88 -2.92 -1.93
CA LEU A 59 2.62 -2.99 -3.37
C LEU A 59 3.86 -2.62 -4.19
N THR A 60 4.51 -1.49 -3.84
CA THR A 60 5.72 -1.02 -4.53
C THR A 60 6.86 -2.03 -4.38
N LEU A 61 7.07 -2.55 -3.17
CA LEU A 61 8.04 -3.61 -2.93
C LEU A 61 7.75 -4.86 -3.77
N GLY A 62 6.50 -5.28 -3.87
CA GLY A 62 6.09 -6.40 -4.71
C GLY A 62 6.42 -6.18 -6.19
N VAL A 63 6.19 -4.97 -6.73
CA VAL A 63 6.55 -4.63 -8.11
C VAL A 63 8.06 -4.66 -8.31
N ILE A 64 8.84 -4.11 -7.37
CA ILE A 64 10.31 -4.14 -7.44
C ILE A 64 10.82 -5.58 -7.41
N LEU A 65 10.35 -6.39 -6.45
CA LEU A 65 10.76 -7.78 -6.31
C LEU A 65 10.38 -8.60 -7.54
N GLY A 66 9.12 -8.53 -7.98
CA GLY A 66 8.66 -9.24 -9.18
C GLY A 66 9.41 -8.80 -10.44
N GLY A 67 9.70 -7.49 -10.55
CA GLY A 67 10.60 -6.95 -11.56
C GLY A 67 11.95 -7.65 -11.50
N VAL A 68 12.71 -7.47 -10.42
CA VAL A 68 14.06 -8.05 -10.25
C VAL A 68 14.08 -9.56 -10.51
N THR A 69 13.15 -10.32 -9.95
CA THR A 69 13.07 -11.78 -10.15
C THR A 69 12.77 -12.18 -11.59
N SER A 70 12.03 -11.37 -12.36
CA SER A 70 11.76 -11.68 -13.78
C SER A 70 12.98 -11.52 -14.70
N TRP A 71 14.00 -10.78 -14.25
CA TRP A 71 15.23 -10.52 -15.01
C TRP A 71 16.44 -11.35 -14.55
N LEU A 72 16.33 -12.05 -13.43
CA LEU A 72 17.35 -12.99 -12.92
C LEU A 72 17.04 -14.41 -13.41
#